data_AF-A0A6I4TU77-F1
#
_entry.id   AF-A0A6I4TU77-F1
#
_cell.length_a   1.000
_cell.length_b   1.000
_cell.length_c   1.000
_cell.angle_alpha   90.00
_cell.angle_beta   90.00
_cell.angle_gamma   90.00
#
_symmetry.space_group_name_H-M   'P 1'
#
loop_
_entity.id
_entity.type
_entity.pdbx_description
1 polymer ?
#
loop_
_entity_poly.entity_id
_entity_poly.type
_entity_poly.pdbx_seq_one_letter_code
_entity_poly.pdbx_strand_id
1 'polypeptide(L)'
;MADGNHTQADSGSPFTRADGEALITQGAFLRFLFAAFETAGLFDHAGPAQGQSPRDLSFAEGRRSLGFDLLQLAQSGQPAAIRAADPTAMTTMHAVIGETLNPKEKMRDRRSDELGRYGDLGPG
;
A
#
# COMPACT_ATOMS: atom_id res chain seq x y z
N MET A 1 27.70 13.60 -42.05
CA MET A 1 26.28 13.60 -41.61
C MET A 1 26.24 12.72 -40.39
N ALA A 2 26.12 13.30 -39.20
CA ALA A 2 26.11 12.58 -37.94
C ALA A 2 24.69 12.61 -37.37
N ASP A 3 24.09 11.44 -37.23
CA ASP A 3 22.80 11.23 -36.60
C ASP A 3 22.84 11.66 -35.14
N GLY A 4 22.03 12.67 -34.82
CA GLY A 4 21.76 13.09 -33.46
C GLY A 4 20.82 12.09 -32.79
N ASN A 5 21.39 11.08 -32.14
CA ASN A 5 20.64 10.19 -31.27
C ASN A 5 20.19 10.99 -30.03
N HIS A 6 18.95 11.46 -30.02
CA HIS A 6 18.31 11.99 -28.83
C HIS A 6 18.20 10.86 -27.81
N THR A 7 19.14 10.81 -26.88
CA THR A 7 19.00 10.04 -25.64
C THR A 7 17.84 10.65 -24.86
N GLN A 8 16.65 10.11 -25.08
CA GLN A 8 15.48 10.36 -24.27
C GLN A 8 15.82 9.90 -22.85
N ALA A 9 16.11 10.85 -21.96
CA ALA A 9 16.29 10.59 -20.55
C ALA A 9 15.02 9.91 -20.05
N ASP A 10 15.17 8.66 -19.61
CA ASP A 10 14.17 7.97 -18.81
C ASP A 10 13.92 8.85 -17.57
N SER A 11 12.85 9.64 -17.61
CA SER A 11 12.30 10.29 -16.41
C SER A 11 11.59 9.20 -15.59
N GLY A 12 12.37 8.20 -15.18
CA GLY A 12 11.93 7.09 -14.38
C GLY A 12 11.45 7.64 -13.05
N SER A 13 10.20 7.33 -12.72
CA SER A 13 9.65 7.63 -11.40
C SER A 13 10.65 7.19 -10.33
N PRO A 14 10.96 8.03 -9.32
CA PRO A 14 11.82 7.62 -8.22
C PRO A 14 11.21 6.47 -7.41
N PHE A 15 9.91 6.21 -7.59
CA PHE A 15 9.20 5.07 -7.05
C PHE A 15 9.29 3.89 -8.01
N THR A 16 9.99 2.84 -7.58
CA THR A 16 10.14 1.59 -8.32
C THR A 16 9.13 0.54 -7.86
N ARG A 17 8.99 -0.53 -8.66
CA ARG A 17 8.19 -1.69 -8.25
C ARG A 17 8.70 -2.33 -6.95
N ALA A 18 10.01 -2.38 -6.77
CA ALA A 18 10.62 -2.97 -5.57
C ALA A 18 10.24 -2.18 -4.31
N ASP A 19 10.11 -0.86 -4.41
CA ASP A 19 9.63 -0.03 -3.31
C ASP A 19 8.18 -0.36 -2.93
N GLY A 20 7.31 -0.53 -3.94
CA GLY A 20 5.92 -0.98 -3.72
C GLY A 20 5.83 -2.35 -3.07
N GLU A 21 6.62 -3.32 -3.57
CA GLU A 21 6.71 -4.67 -2.99
C GLU A 21 7.22 -4.65 -1.55
N ALA A 22 8.21 -3.80 -1.24
CA ALA A 22 8.68 -3.63 0.13
C ALA A 22 7.59 -3.04 1.04
N LEU A 23 6.92 -1.97 0.59
CA LEU A 23 5.91 -1.26 1.39
C LEU A 23 4.67 -2.12 1.68
N ILE A 24 4.17 -2.88 0.70
CA ILE A 24 2.93 -3.66 0.87
C ILE A 24 3.06 -4.78 1.93
N THR A 25 4.29 -5.15 2.28
CA THR A 25 4.58 -6.13 3.34
C THR A 25 4.63 -5.52 4.75
N GLN A 26 4.62 -4.18 4.85
CA GLN A 26 4.72 -3.44 6.11
C GLN A 26 3.33 -3.16 6.69
N GLY A 27 3.07 -3.69 7.88
CA GLY A 27 1.78 -3.49 8.54
C GLY A 27 1.45 -2.02 8.81
N ALA A 28 2.45 -1.19 9.12
CA ALA A 28 2.26 0.25 9.29
C ALA A 28 1.79 0.95 8.01
N PHE A 29 2.32 0.54 6.85
CA PHE A 29 1.90 1.07 5.57
C PHE A 29 0.48 0.63 5.21
N LEU A 30 0.11 -0.62 5.48
CA LEU A 30 -1.25 -1.10 5.28
C LEU A 30 -2.27 -0.36 6.16
N ARG A 31 -1.94 -0.06 7.42
CA ARG A 31 -2.77 0.79 8.29
C ARG A 31 -2.87 2.23 7.77
N PHE A 32 -1.79 2.78 7.23
CA PHE A 32 -1.82 4.08 6.56
C PHE A 32 -2.76 4.07 5.35
N LEU A 33 -2.67 3.03 4.50
CA LEU A 33 -3.58 2.87 3.35
C LEU A 33 -5.04 2.74 3.80
N PHE A 34 -5.32 2.02 4.89
CA PHE A 34 -6.66 1.93 5.45
C PHE A 34 -7.22 3.31 5.79
N ALA A 35 -6.45 4.11 6.55
CA ALA A 35 -6.85 5.47 6.91
C ALA A 35 -7.04 6.36 5.67
N ALA A 36 -6.20 6.20 4.64
CA ALA A 36 -6.35 6.91 3.38
C ALA A 36 -7.64 6.52 2.63
N PHE A 37 -8.00 5.23 2.60
CA PHE A 37 -9.23 4.74 1.97
C PHE A 37 -10.49 5.19 2.72
N GLU A 38 -10.46 5.17 4.05
CA GLU A 38 -11.52 5.72 4.89
C GLU A 38 -11.68 7.24 4.64
N THR A 39 -10.56 7.97 4.62
CA THR A 39 -10.53 9.41 4.31
C THR A 39 -10.90 9.71 2.85
N ALA A 40 -10.82 8.74 1.95
CA ALA A 40 -11.32 8.86 0.57
C ALA A 40 -12.84 8.57 0.48
N GLY A 41 -13.47 8.07 1.55
CA GLY A 41 -14.87 7.65 1.53
C GLY A 41 -15.10 6.35 0.74
N LEU A 42 -14.06 5.51 0.62
CA LEU A 42 -14.11 4.25 -0.13
C LEU A 42 -14.99 3.20 0.56
N PHE A 43 -15.00 3.22 1.89
CA PHE A 43 -15.83 2.35 2.73
C PHE A 43 -17.18 2.96 3.10
N ASP A 44 -17.40 4.22 2.73
CA ASP A 44 -18.64 4.90 3.09
C ASP A 44 -19.76 4.52 2.11
N HIS A 45 -20.82 3.94 2.66
CA HIS A 45 -22.06 3.62 1.95
C HIS A 45 -23.13 4.69 2.15
N ALA A 46 -22.87 5.74 2.95
CA ALA A 46 -23.74 6.89 3.07
C ALA A 46 -23.64 7.75 1.80
N GLY A 47 -24.29 7.31 0.72
CA GLY A 47 -24.73 8.25 -0.30
C GLY A 47 -25.58 9.33 0.39
N PRO A 48 -25.45 10.61 0.00
CA PRO A 48 -26.02 11.70 0.77
C PRO A 48 -27.54 11.55 0.85
N ALA A 49 -28.02 11.22 2.04
CA ALA A 49 -29.44 11.22 2.37
C ALA A 49 -29.91 12.68 2.45
N GLN A 50 -30.25 13.24 1.29
CA GLN A 50 -30.86 14.55 1.06
C GLN A 50 -30.04 15.79 1.45
N GLY A 51 -29.75 16.66 0.48
CA GLY A 51 -29.38 18.06 0.72
C GLY A 51 -28.00 18.53 0.24
N GLN A 52 -27.17 17.66 -0.35
CA GLN A 52 -25.87 18.08 -0.89
C GLN A 52 -26.00 18.76 -2.25
N SER A 53 -25.27 19.87 -2.43
CA SER A 53 -25.23 20.58 -3.70
C SER A 53 -24.47 19.74 -4.74
N PRO A 54 -24.67 19.97 -6.06
CA PRO A 54 -23.89 19.30 -7.10
C PRO A 54 -22.37 19.42 -6.92
N ARG A 55 -21.91 20.51 -6.27
CA ARG A 55 -20.51 20.74 -5.93
C ARG A 55 -20.00 19.75 -4.88
N ASP A 56 -20.81 19.47 -3.87
CA ASP A 56 -20.46 18.54 -2.78
C ASP A 56 -20.41 17.09 -3.31
N LEU A 57 -21.29 16.74 -4.24
CA LEU A 57 -21.27 15.46 -4.95
C LEU A 57 -19.99 15.30 -5.77
N SER A 58 -19.63 16.30 -6.57
CA SER A 58 -18.41 16.25 -7.39
C SER A 58 -17.13 16.12 -6.55
N PHE A 59 -17.11 16.77 -5.38
CA PHE A 59 -16.02 16.66 -4.43
C PHE A 59 -15.95 15.26 -3.79
N ALA A 60 -17.10 14.71 -3.38
CA ALA A 60 -17.18 13.37 -2.81
C ALA A 60 -16.77 12.29 -3.82
N GLU A 61 -17.20 12.41 -5.07
CA GLU A 61 -16.82 11.51 -6.15
C GLU A 61 -15.31 11.60 -6.44
N GLY A 62 -14.74 12.81 -6.51
CA GLY A 62 -13.30 13.00 -6.70
C GLY A 62 -12.45 12.37 -5.60
N ARG A 63 -12.88 12.46 -4.34
CA ARG A 63 -12.23 11.75 -3.21
C ARG A 63 -12.30 10.24 -3.37
N ARG A 64 -13.47 9.71 -3.76
CA ARG A 64 -13.65 8.28 -3.98
C ARG A 64 -12.79 7.77 -5.14
N SER A 65 -12.71 8.51 -6.24
CA SER A 65 -11.82 8.20 -7.37
C SER A 65 -10.36 8.13 -6.93
N LEU A 66 -9.88 9.12 -6.15
CA LEU A 66 -8.54 9.09 -5.58
C LEU A 66 -8.31 7.85 -4.69
N GLY A 67 -9.32 7.45 -3.91
CA GLY A 67 -9.26 6.21 -3.13
C GLY A 67 -9.01 4.96 -3.98
N PHE A 68 -9.69 4.85 -5.13
CA PHE A 68 -9.46 3.77 -6.08
C PHE A 68 -8.09 3.85 -6.75
N ASP A 69 -7.61 5.05 -7.08
CA ASP A 69 -6.27 5.22 -7.65
C ASP A 69 -5.18 4.78 -6.68
N LEU A 70 -5.33 5.14 -5.39
CA LEU A 70 -4.43 4.68 -4.33
C LEU A 70 -4.48 3.16 -4.14
N LEU A 71 -5.67 2.54 -4.25
CA LEU A 71 -5.81 1.08 -4.22
C LEU A 71 -5.07 0.43 -5.38
N GLN A 72 -5.19 0.98 -6.60
CA GLN A 72 -4.50 0.44 -7.76
C GLN A 72 -2.98 0.66 -7.70
N LEU A 73 -2.54 1.78 -7.14
CA LEU A 73 -1.12 2.01 -6.85
C LEU A 73 -0.59 0.98 -5.85
N ALA A 74 -1.33 0.71 -4.77
CA ALA A 74 -0.99 -0.32 -3.81
C ALA A 74 -0.97 -1.73 -4.45
N GLN A 75 -1.95 -2.04 -5.31
CA GLN A 75 -1.99 -3.29 -6.08
C GLN A 75 -0.78 -3.44 -7.00
N SER A 76 -0.29 -2.36 -7.60
CA SER A 76 0.92 -2.41 -8.45
C SER A 76 2.16 -2.89 -7.68
N GLY A 77 2.19 -2.66 -6.36
CA GLY A 77 3.20 -3.15 -5.43
C GLY A 77 3.03 -4.62 -5.02
N GLN A 78 1.95 -5.31 -5.39
CA GLN A 78 1.81 -6.74 -5.10
C GLN A 78 2.71 -7.61 -6.01
N PRO A 79 3.11 -8.82 -5.60
CA PRO A 79 3.78 -9.78 -6.47
C PRO A 79 3.04 -10.03 -7.78
N ALA A 80 3.79 -10.29 -8.87
CA ALA A 80 3.22 -10.43 -10.20
C ALA A 80 2.10 -11.48 -10.32
N ALA A 81 2.24 -12.59 -9.59
CA ALA A 81 1.21 -13.63 -9.55
C ALA A 81 -0.11 -13.14 -8.95
N ILE A 82 -0.06 -12.31 -7.89
CA ILE A 82 -1.25 -11.73 -7.27
C ILE A 82 -1.90 -10.70 -8.21
N ARG A 83 -1.10 -9.82 -8.82
CA ARG A 83 -1.63 -8.81 -9.76
C ARG A 83 -2.35 -9.42 -10.96
N ALA A 84 -1.80 -10.50 -11.51
CA ALA A 84 -2.41 -11.18 -12.65
C ALA A 84 -3.70 -11.92 -12.28
N ALA A 85 -3.78 -12.47 -11.06
CA ALA A 85 -4.94 -13.19 -10.57
C ALA A 85 -6.06 -12.28 -10.05
N ASP A 86 -5.74 -11.04 -9.68
CA ASP A 86 -6.64 -10.11 -9.02
C ASP A 86 -6.54 -8.68 -9.60
N PRO A 87 -7.12 -8.45 -10.79
CA PRO A 87 -7.10 -7.13 -11.43
C PRO A 87 -7.96 -6.09 -10.70
N THR A 88 -8.89 -6.53 -9.85
CA THR A 88 -9.77 -5.64 -9.06
C THR A 88 -9.17 -5.24 -7.71
N ALA A 89 -7.95 -5.70 -7.40
CA ALA A 89 -7.22 -5.39 -6.17
C ALA A 89 -7.91 -5.82 -4.87
N MET A 90 -8.78 -6.84 -4.93
CA MET A 90 -9.52 -7.32 -3.75
C MET A 90 -8.60 -7.95 -2.70
N THR A 91 -7.57 -8.65 -3.12
CA THR A 91 -6.53 -9.22 -2.25
C THR A 91 -5.79 -8.12 -1.49
N THR A 92 -5.45 -7.02 -2.17
CA THR A 92 -4.82 -5.85 -1.53
C THR A 92 -5.79 -5.19 -0.55
N MET A 93 -7.05 -5.00 -0.94
CA MET A 93 -8.07 -4.46 -0.05
C MET A 93 -8.27 -5.33 1.20
N HIS A 94 -8.33 -6.66 1.04
CA HIS A 94 -8.41 -7.60 2.14
C HIS A 94 -7.19 -7.54 3.06
N ALA A 95 -5.98 -7.38 2.50
CA ALA A 95 -4.77 -7.23 3.30
C ALA A 95 -4.79 -5.95 4.14
N VAL A 96 -5.24 -4.83 3.55
CA VAL A 96 -5.38 -3.53 4.22
C VAL A 96 -6.42 -3.56 5.35
N ILE A 97 -7.60 -4.10 5.07
CA ILE A 97 -8.67 -4.26 6.08
C ILE A 97 -8.22 -5.25 7.16
N GLY A 98 -7.64 -6.38 6.75
CA GLY A 98 -7.18 -7.44 7.64
C GLY A 98 -6.12 -6.96 8.63
N GLU A 99 -5.10 -6.24 8.17
CA GLU A 99 -4.05 -5.69 9.05
C GLU A 99 -4.59 -4.66 10.05
N THR A 100 -5.63 -3.92 9.68
CA THR A 100 -6.21 -2.89 10.56
C THR A 100 -7.14 -3.48 11.61
N LEU A 101 -7.99 -4.44 11.23
CA LEU A 101 -8.95 -5.08 12.14
C LEU A 101 -8.32 -6.20 12.97
N ASN A 102 -7.36 -6.92 12.41
CA ASN A 102 -6.68 -8.05 13.03
C ASN A 102 -5.17 -7.99 12.71
N PRO A 103 -4.43 -7.03 13.32
CA PRO A 103 -3.00 -6.90 13.08
C PRO A 103 -2.33 -8.21 13.48
N LYS A 104 -1.73 -8.89 12.50
CA LYS A 104 -0.91 -10.05 12.81
C LYS A 104 0.35 -9.49 13.43
N GLU A 105 0.56 -9.70 14.72
CA GLU A 105 1.87 -9.46 15.34
C GLU A 105 2.89 -10.32 14.59
N LYS A 106 3.54 -9.73 13.58
CA LYS A 106 4.81 -10.26 13.10
C LYS A 106 5.71 -10.14 14.31
N MET A 107 5.92 -11.27 14.99
CA MET A 107 6.94 -11.47 16.00
C MET A 107 8.26 -11.09 15.33
N ARG A 108 8.58 -9.80 15.39
CA ARG A 108 9.80 -9.22 14.85
C ARG A 108 10.88 -9.96 15.59
N ASP A 109 11.65 -10.74 14.85
CA ASP A 109 12.64 -11.68 15.30
C ASP A 109 13.52 -11.09 16.43
N ARG A 110 13.05 -11.20 17.68
CA ARG A 110 13.82 -10.88 18.90
C ARG A 110 14.83 -12.00 19.19
N ARG A 111 14.90 -13.03 18.35
CA ARG A 111 15.76 -14.19 18.53
C ARG A 111 17.21 -13.89 18.13
N SER A 112 17.47 -12.82 17.38
CA SER A 112 18.84 -12.40 17.04
C SER A 112 19.54 -11.57 18.14
N ASP A 113 18.82 -10.98 19.11
CA ASP A 113 19.45 -10.25 20.22
C ASP A 113 19.75 -11.14 21.44
N GLU A 114 18.99 -12.22 21.67
CA GLU A 114 19.16 -13.08 22.86
C GLU A 114 20.31 -14.08 22.74
N LEU A 115 20.69 -14.50 21.53
CA LEU A 115 21.81 -15.42 21.32
C LEU A 115 23.20 -14.76 21.47
N GLY A 116 23.27 -13.43 21.50
CA GLY A 116 24.52 -12.70 21.75
C GLY A 116 24.90 -12.61 23.24
N ARG A 117 23.98 -12.88 24.17
CA ARG A 117 24.19 -12.64 25.61
C ARG A 117 24.67 -13.86 26.40
N TYR A 118 24.62 -15.07 25.82
CA TYR A 118 25.02 -16.32 26.48
C TYR A 118 26.32 -16.94 25.95
N GLY A 119 27.05 -16.24 25.07
CA GLY A 119 28.34 -16.72 24.53
C GLY A 119 29.55 -16.61 25.47
N ASP A 120 29.41 -16.01 26.66
CA ASP A 120 30.53 -15.67 27.56
C ASP A 120 30.70 -16.61 28.77
N LEU A 121 29.96 -17.71 28.85
CA LEU A 121 30.15 -18.71 29.91
C LEU A 121 30.86 -19.95 29.35
N GLY A 122 32.17 -19.79 29.11
CA GLY A 122 33.08 -20.90 28.84
C GLY A 122 33.30 -21.78 30.09
N PRO A 123 33.63 -23.08 29.94
CA PRO A 123 33.82 -23.99 31.06
C PRO A 123 35.19 -23.70 31.72
N GLY A 124 35.14 -23.23 32.97
CA GLY A 124 36.29 -23.16 33.88
C GLY A 124 36.21 -24.25 34.94
#